data_AF-A0A436ZUK7-F1
#
_entry.id   AF-A0A436ZUK7-F1
#
_cell.length_a   1.000
_cell.length_b   1.000
_cell.length_c   1.000
_cell.angle_alpha   90.00
_cell.angle_beta   90.00
_cell.angle_gamma   90.00
#
_symmetry.space_group_name_H-M   'P 1'
#
loop_
_entity.id
_entity.type
_entity.pdbx_description
1 polymer ?
#
loop_
_entity_poly.entity_id
_entity_poly.type
_entity_poly.pdbx_seq_one_letter_code
_entity_poly.pdbx_strand_id
1 'polypeptide(L)'
;MLQLQDINIKNPTPTSRDTDLDNKIPSPTSRYQYQNSDFTLPPKKTVSTLLPIRYKNKEVERESGETFNFALVNYYADCRDGIAYHSDDESFLGPNPTIASLSLGTTRDFLMKHKEDKSPILKLPLSNGEFIVMKGATQGRRLHSSMTPSIY
;
A
#
# COMPACT_ATOMS: atom_id res chain seq x y z
N MET A 1 -8.03 -6.96 -12.66
CA MET A 1 -7.01 -7.32 -11.65
C MET A 1 -7.18 -6.39 -10.47
N LEU A 2 -7.10 -6.92 -9.24
CA LEU A 2 -7.04 -6.11 -8.02
C LEU A 2 -5.63 -6.20 -7.47
N GLN A 3 -5.04 -5.06 -7.12
CA GLN A 3 -3.79 -5.00 -6.36
C GLN A 3 -4.09 -4.37 -5.01
N LEU A 4 -3.84 -5.13 -3.95
CA LEU A 4 -3.97 -4.70 -2.57
C LEU A 4 -2.60 -4.29 -2.06
N GLN A 5 -2.42 -3.02 -1.72
CA GLN A 5 -1.23 -2.53 -1.02
C GLN A 5 -1.55 -2.47 0.47
N ASP A 6 -1.11 -3.49 1.18
CA ASP A 6 -1.13 -3.54 2.63
C ASP A 6 0.08 -2.81 3.19
N ILE A 7 -0.17 -1.84 4.06
CA ILE A 7 0.83 -0.91 4.54
C ILE A 7 0.96 -1.06 6.05
N ASN A 8 2.19 -1.22 6.50
CA ASN A 8 2.56 -1.18 7.91
C ASN A 8 3.14 0.20 8.21
N ILE A 9 2.29 1.09 8.72
CA ILE A 9 2.72 2.42 9.15
C ILE A 9 3.45 2.29 10.48
N LYS A 10 4.79 2.39 10.46
CA LYS A 10 5.64 2.34 11.65
C LYS A 10 5.76 3.74 12.23
N ASN A 11 5.21 3.93 13.44
CA ASN A 11 5.14 5.21 14.18
C ASN A 11 4.35 6.30 13.42
N PRO A 12 3.02 6.38 13.61
CA PRO A 12 2.24 7.52 13.11
C PRO A 12 2.83 8.80 13.66
N THR A 13 3.33 9.69 12.80
CA THR A 13 3.52 11.07 13.21
C THR A 13 2.12 11.68 13.37
N PRO A 14 1.71 12.17 14.56
CA PRO A 14 0.48 12.95 14.66
C PRO A 14 0.65 14.17 13.76
N THR A 15 -0.18 14.31 12.74
CA THR A 15 -0.20 15.55 11.95
C THR A 15 -0.58 16.70 12.88
N SER A 16 0.31 17.68 13.00
CA SER A 16 0.20 18.82 13.90
C SER A 16 -0.95 19.76 13.52
N ARG A 17 -2.19 19.40 13.90
CA ARG A 17 -3.33 20.33 14.08
C ARG A 17 -4.27 19.94 15.23
N ASP A 18 -3.83 19.08 16.15
CA ASP A 18 -4.51 18.85 17.43
C ASP A 18 -3.81 19.65 18.53
N THR A 19 -3.81 20.97 18.41
CA THR A 19 -3.75 21.85 19.58
C THR A 19 -5.13 22.44 19.73
N ASP A 20 -5.99 21.75 20.48
CA ASP A 20 -6.74 22.34 21.58
C ASP A 20 -7.81 21.38 22.10
N LEU A 21 -8.04 21.44 23.40
CA LEU A 21 -9.11 20.81 24.21
C LEU A 21 -8.80 19.43 24.82
N ASP A 22 -8.14 19.50 25.98
CA ASP A 22 -8.50 18.87 27.25
C ASP A 22 -8.77 17.35 27.34
N ASN A 23 -7.91 16.72 28.15
CA ASN A 23 -8.21 15.63 29.08
C ASN A 23 -9.04 14.43 28.56
N LYS A 24 -8.36 13.46 27.93
CA LYS A 24 -8.65 12.03 28.20
C LYS A 24 -7.52 11.12 27.72
N ILE A 25 -7.14 10.21 28.61
CA ILE A 25 -6.21 9.07 28.40
C ILE A 25 -6.38 8.49 26.98
N PRO A 26 -5.31 8.37 26.16
CA PRO A 26 -5.46 7.92 24.79
C PRO A 26 -5.78 6.41 24.77
N SER A 27 -7.01 6.08 24.39
CA SER A 27 -7.42 4.73 23.99
C SER A 27 -6.74 4.31 22.67
N PRO A 28 -6.44 3.01 22.45
CA PRO A 28 -5.58 2.53 21.35
C PRO A 28 -6.26 2.52 19.96
N THR A 29 -7.14 3.49 19.68
CA THR A 29 -8.04 3.49 18.52
C THR A 29 -7.72 4.57 17.47
N SER A 30 -6.54 5.19 17.50
CA SER A 30 -6.21 6.25 16.54
C SER A 30 -6.12 5.69 15.12
N ARG A 31 -6.93 6.31 14.25
CA ARG A 31 -7.42 5.84 12.97
C ARG A 31 -6.75 6.67 11.88
N TYR A 32 -6.02 6.03 10.97
CA TYR A 32 -5.32 6.73 9.87
C TYR A 32 -6.33 7.22 8.83
N GLN A 33 -6.37 8.54 8.59
CA GLN A 33 -7.16 9.17 7.53
C GLN A 33 -6.21 9.54 6.39
N TYR A 34 -6.51 9.08 5.18
CA TYR A 34 -5.87 9.59 3.97
C TYR A 34 -6.54 10.89 3.53
N GLN A 35 -5.77 11.96 3.38
CA GLN A 35 -6.23 13.21 2.76
C GLN A 35 -5.95 13.14 1.25
N ASN A 36 -6.92 12.65 0.49
CA ASN A 36 -7.32 13.35 -0.73
C ASN A 36 -8.41 14.33 -0.29
N SER A 37 -8.21 15.61 -0.54
CA SER A 37 -9.08 16.72 -0.11
C SER A 37 -10.58 16.36 -0.23
N ASP A 38 -11.31 16.59 0.86
CA ASP A 38 -12.78 16.65 0.99
C ASP A 38 -13.59 15.40 1.37
N PHE A 39 -12.98 14.25 1.71
CA PHE A 39 -13.76 13.09 2.21
C PHE A 39 -13.38 12.66 3.63
N THR A 40 -14.06 13.22 4.64
CA THR A 40 -14.09 12.63 5.99
C THR A 40 -15.08 11.47 6.01
N LEU A 41 -14.63 10.25 5.69
CA LEU A 41 -15.46 9.07 5.87
C LEU A 41 -15.42 8.62 7.34
N PRO A 42 -16.57 8.56 8.05
CA PRO A 42 -16.61 7.95 9.36
C PRO A 42 -16.22 6.47 9.26
N PRO A 43 -15.66 5.88 10.33
CA PRO A 43 -15.32 4.47 10.39
C PRO A 43 -16.59 3.65 10.17
N LYS A 44 -16.78 3.14 8.95
CA LYS A 44 -17.85 2.19 8.72
C LYS A 44 -17.55 0.94 9.55
N LYS A 45 -18.51 0.54 10.41
CA LYS A 45 -18.60 -0.85 10.92
C LYS A 45 -18.20 -1.77 9.78
N THR A 46 -17.31 -2.72 10.03
CA THR A 46 -16.76 -3.61 8.99
C THR A 46 -17.92 -4.16 8.17
N VAL A 47 -18.07 -3.61 6.97
CA VAL A 47 -19.11 -4.02 6.05
C VAL A 47 -18.72 -5.44 5.64
N SER A 48 -19.66 -6.39 5.65
CA SER A 48 -19.39 -7.79 5.30
C SER A 48 -18.66 -7.95 3.96
N THR A 49 -18.81 -6.97 3.06
CA THR A 49 -18.12 -6.86 1.77
C THR A 49 -16.59 -6.72 1.87
N LEU A 50 -16.03 -6.29 3.00
CA LEU A 50 -14.57 -6.18 3.21
C LEU A 50 -13.94 -7.41 3.86
N LEU A 51 -14.75 -8.40 4.28
CA LEU A 51 -14.25 -9.64 4.89
C LEU A 51 -13.25 -10.39 3.99
N PRO A 52 -13.45 -10.50 2.66
CA PRO A 52 -12.48 -11.18 1.79
C PRO A 52 -11.10 -10.52 1.79
N ILE A 53 -11.06 -9.18 1.75
CA ILE A 53 -9.79 -8.43 1.80
C ILE A 53 -9.11 -8.66 3.14
N ARG A 54 -9.85 -8.55 4.26
CA ARG A 54 -9.29 -8.82 5.59
C ARG A 54 -8.73 -10.23 5.72
N TYR A 55 -9.40 -11.23 5.14
CA TYR A 55 -8.92 -12.60 5.15
C TYR A 55 -7.60 -12.72 4.37
N LYS A 56 -7.51 -12.08 3.19
CA LYS A 56 -6.26 -12.03 2.41
C LYS A 56 -5.13 -11.30 3.13
N ASN A 57 -5.40 -10.19 3.81
CA ASN A 57 -4.41 -9.52 4.62
C ASN A 57 -3.85 -10.46 5.71
N LYS A 58 -4.71 -11.26 6.37
CA LYS A 58 -4.24 -12.25 7.35
C LYS A 58 -3.35 -13.34 6.77
N GLU A 59 -3.60 -13.76 5.53
CA GLU A 59 -2.69 -14.67 4.82
C GLU A 59 -1.34 -13.99 4.56
N VAL A 60 -1.34 -12.75 4.06
CA VAL A 60 -0.11 -11.98 3.79
C VAL A 60 0.68 -11.73 5.08
N GLU A 61 0.03 -11.35 6.18
CA GLU A 61 0.68 -11.18 7.50
C GLU A 61 1.38 -12.46 7.96
N ARG A 62 0.70 -13.61 7.82
CA ARG A 62 1.26 -14.91 8.21
C ARG A 62 2.50 -15.27 7.40
N GLU A 63 2.45 -15.12 6.08
CA GLU A 63 3.56 -15.50 5.20
C GLU A 63 4.72 -14.50 5.25
N SER A 64 4.44 -13.20 5.46
CA SER A 64 5.48 -12.16 5.52
C SER A 64 6.11 -11.98 6.90
N GLY A 65 5.43 -12.39 7.97
CA GLY A 65 5.82 -12.11 9.35
C GLY A 65 5.62 -10.65 9.77
N GLU A 66 4.92 -9.86 8.96
CA GLU A 66 4.63 -8.45 9.21
C GLU A 66 3.15 -8.27 9.59
N THR A 67 2.81 -7.12 10.17
CA THR A 67 1.42 -6.73 10.44
C THR A 67 1.07 -5.49 9.65
N PHE A 68 -0.17 -5.39 9.17
CA PHE A 68 -0.60 -4.26 8.34
C PHE A 68 -1.80 -3.57 8.97
N ASN A 69 -1.77 -2.24 8.98
CA ASN A 69 -2.81 -1.43 9.61
C ASN A 69 -3.64 -0.61 8.61
N PHE A 70 -3.24 -0.62 7.35
CA PHE A 70 -3.92 0.06 6.26
C PHE A 70 -3.86 -0.77 4.98
N ALA A 71 -4.89 -0.67 4.14
CA ALA A 71 -4.95 -1.33 2.84
C ALA A 71 -5.48 -0.36 1.79
N LEU A 72 -4.72 -0.15 0.70
CA LEU A 72 -5.16 0.54 -0.51
C LEU A 72 -5.52 -0.50 -1.58
N VAL A 73 -6.64 -0.30 -2.26
CA VAL A 73 -7.12 -1.21 -3.31
C VAL A 73 -7.07 -0.51 -4.66
N ASN A 74 -6.24 -1.02 -5.56
CA ASN A 74 -6.21 -0.59 -6.95
C ASN A 74 -6.96 -1.61 -7.81
N TYR A 75 -7.96 -1.16 -8.56
CA TYR A 75 -8.70 -1.97 -9.52
C TYR A 75 -8.32 -1.58 -10.94
N TYR A 76 -7.76 -2.54 -11.68
CA TYR A 76 -7.43 -2.42 -13.09
C TYR A 76 -8.43 -3.22 -13.89
N ALA A 77 -9.32 -2.54 -14.61
CA ALA A 77 -10.39 -3.15 -15.39
C ALA A 77 -9.83 -3.96 -16.57
N ASP A 78 -8.81 -3.44 -17.25
CA ASP A 78 -8.17 -4.11 -18.37
C ASP A 78 -6.66 -3.84 -18.47
N CYS A 79 -6.01 -4.37 -19.51
CA CYS A 79 -4.55 -4.28 -19.71
C CYS A 79 -4.04 -2.87 -20.03
N ARG A 80 -4.91 -1.87 -20.17
CA ARG A 80 -4.54 -0.47 -20.42
C ARG A 80 -4.45 0.35 -19.14
N ASP A 81 -5.07 -0.13 -18.06
CA ASP A 81 -4.93 0.48 -16.75
C ASP A 81 -3.61 0.09 -16.11
N GLY A 82 -2.97 1.05 -15.44
CA GLY A 82 -1.71 0.84 -14.74
C GLY A 82 -1.33 2.05 -13.90
N ILE A 83 -0.45 1.85 -12.93
CA ILE A 83 0.14 2.94 -12.15
C ILE A 83 1.54 3.19 -12.70
N ALA A 84 1.84 4.46 -13.02
CA ALA A 84 3.16 4.89 -13.47
C ALA A 84 4.22 4.68 -12.38
N TYR A 85 5.50 4.83 -12.74
CA TYR A 85 6.59 4.72 -11.78
C TYR A 85 6.43 5.72 -10.62
N HIS A 86 6.35 5.21 -9.40
CA HIS A 86 6.24 5.97 -8.16
C HIS A 86 6.95 5.24 -7.01
N SER A 87 7.06 5.90 -5.87
CA SER A 87 7.41 5.30 -4.58
C SER A 87 6.37 5.70 -3.56
N ASP A 88 6.09 4.81 -2.62
CA ASP A 88 5.25 5.10 -1.46
C ASP A 88 6.13 5.75 -0.38
N ASP A 89 6.46 7.03 -0.57
CA ASP A 89 7.33 7.81 0.32
C ASP A 89 6.61 8.97 1.03
N GLU A 90 5.30 8.86 1.16
CA GLU A 90 4.49 9.83 1.87
C GLU A 90 4.90 9.94 3.34
N SER A 91 4.99 11.17 3.85
CA SER A 91 5.53 11.48 5.18
C SER A 91 4.78 10.81 6.34
N PHE A 92 3.50 10.50 6.17
CA PHE A 92 2.69 9.84 7.20
C PHE A 92 3.00 8.34 7.35
N LEU A 93 3.69 7.73 6.39
CA LEU A 93 4.08 6.31 6.45
C LEU A 93 5.22 6.03 7.43
N GLY A 94 5.92 7.08 7.86
CA GLY A 94 7.11 6.97 8.71
C GLY A 94 8.33 6.49 7.93
N PRO A 95 9.49 6.36 8.60
CA PRO A 95 10.73 5.94 7.95
C PRO A 95 10.69 4.45 7.59
N ASN A 96 11.04 4.13 6.35
CA ASN A 96 11.15 2.75 5.83
C ASN A 96 9.88 1.91 6.07
N PRO A 97 8.72 2.30 5.51
CA PRO A 97 7.49 1.53 5.68
C PRO A 97 7.65 0.13 5.08
N THR A 98 6.97 -0.85 5.68
CA THR A 98 6.81 -2.17 5.06
C THR A 98 5.51 -2.16 4.27
N ILE A 99 5.58 -2.48 2.98
CA ILE A 99 4.42 -2.52 2.08
C ILE A 99 4.37 -3.88 1.42
N ALA A 100 3.24 -4.58 1.57
CA ALA A 100 2.96 -5.79 0.84
C ALA A 100 1.97 -5.51 -0.29
N SER A 101 2.35 -5.83 -1.51
CA SER A 101 1.49 -5.70 -2.69
C SER A 101 1.01 -7.07 -3.14
N LEU A 102 -0.24 -7.42 -2.84
CA LEU A 102 -0.91 -8.65 -3.23
C LEU A 102 -1.67 -8.48 -4.55
N SER A 103 -1.47 -9.40 -5.48
CA SER A 103 -2.13 -9.42 -6.79
C SER A 103 -3.26 -10.44 -6.83
N LEU A 104 -4.43 -10.05 -7.34
CA LEU A 104 -5.60 -10.92 -7.54
C LEU A 104 -6.16 -10.79 -8.96
N GLY A 105 -6.43 -11.94 -9.59
CA GLY A 105 -6.89 -12.04 -10.97
C GLY A 105 -5.74 -12.21 -11.97
N THR A 106 -5.85 -11.56 -13.12
CA THR A 106 -4.89 -11.71 -14.23
C THR A 106 -3.47 -11.32 -13.85
N THR A 107 -2.49 -12.13 -14.29
CA THR A 107 -1.06 -11.86 -14.09
C THR A 107 -0.67 -10.51 -14.68
N ARG A 108 0.13 -9.73 -13.93
CA ARG A 108 0.75 -8.50 -14.42
C ARG A 108 2.20 -8.39 -13.99
N ASP A 109 2.96 -7.67 -14.79
CA ASP A 109 4.33 -7.33 -14.47
C ASP A 109 4.36 -6.22 -13.40
N PHE A 110 4.98 -6.54 -12.27
CA PHE A 110 5.46 -5.55 -11.32
C PHE A 110 6.86 -5.14 -11.74
N LEU A 111 7.00 -3.88 -12.14
CA LEU A 111 8.25 -3.31 -12.60
C LEU A 111 8.89 -2.51 -11.47
N MET A 112 10.19 -2.66 -11.30
CA MET A 112 10.95 -1.98 -10.26
C MET A 112 12.28 -1.49 -10.82
N LYS A 113 12.59 -0.21 -10.63
CA LYS A 113 13.84 0.41 -11.10
C LYS A 113 14.46 1.29 -10.02
N HIS A 114 15.77 1.50 -10.09
CA HIS A 114 16.44 2.45 -9.18
C HIS A 114 16.06 3.89 -9.52
N LYS A 115 16.02 4.78 -8.51
CA LYS A 115 15.75 6.21 -8.69
C LYS A 115 16.90 6.93 -9.41
N GLU A 116 18.14 6.58 -9.06
CA GLU A 116 19.32 7.35 -9.44
C GLU A 116 20.25 6.65 -10.44
N ASP A 117 20.20 5.31 -10.51
CA ASP A 117 21.15 4.54 -11.30
C ASP A 117 20.49 3.93 -12.52
N LYS A 118 21.32 3.57 -13.50
CA LYS A 118 20.87 2.94 -14.76
C LYS A 118 20.82 1.41 -14.66
N SER A 119 20.62 0.87 -13.46
CA SER A 119 20.47 -0.57 -13.29
C SER A 119 19.29 -1.09 -14.13
N PRO A 120 19.36 -2.33 -14.63
CA PRO A 120 18.25 -2.94 -15.34
C PRO A 120 16.96 -2.90 -14.53
N ILE A 121 15.84 -2.73 -15.22
CA ILE A 121 14.51 -2.79 -14.61
C ILE A 121 14.26 -4.24 -14.19
N LEU A 122 13.98 -4.44 -12.91
CA LEU A 122 13.51 -5.71 -12.39
C LEU A 122 12.04 -5.87 -12.78
N LYS A 123 11.73 -6.97 -13.49
CA LYS A 123 10.38 -7.32 -13.93
C LYS A 123 9.96 -8.61 -13.23
N LEU A 124 8.89 -8.53 -12.45
CA LEU A 124 8.34 -9.63 -11.68
C LEU A 124 6.89 -9.88 -12.10
N PRO A 125 6.59 -10.94 -12.87
CA PRO A 125 5.20 -11.28 -13.17
C PRO A 125 4.53 -11.77 -11.88
N LEU A 126 3.48 -11.07 -11.44
CA LEU A 126 2.67 -11.43 -10.28
C LEU A 126 1.33 -11.98 -10.74
N SER A 127 1.12 -13.27 -10.49
CA SER A 127 -0.08 -14.03 -10.77
C SER A 127 -1.09 -13.95 -9.62
N ASN A 128 -2.26 -14.55 -9.83
CA ASN A 128 -3.33 -14.56 -8.83
C ASN A 128 -2.85 -15.16 -7.49
N GLY A 129 -2.94 -14.37 -6.42
CA GLY A 129 -2.56 -14.76 -5.06
C GLY A 129 -1.08 -14.51 -4.74
N GLU A 130 -0.26 -14.13 -5.70
CA GLU A 130 1.14 -13.78 -5.47
C GLU A 130 1.25 -12.37 -4.90
N PHE A 131 2.20 -12.17 -3.99
CA PHE A 131 2.47 -10.89 -3.37
C PHE A 131 3.96 -10.60 -3.30
N ILE A 132 4.31 -9.32 -3.24
CA ILE A 132 5.67 -8.84 -3.03
C ILE A 132 5.72 -7.97 -1.78
N VAL A 133 6.74 -8.15 -0.94
CA VAL A 133 6.99 -7.32 0.24
C VAL A 133 8.15 -6.38 -0.02
N MET A 134 7.87 -5.09 0.00
CA MET A 134 8.83 -4.00 -0.09
C MET A 134 9.13 -3.49 1.33
N LYS A 135 10.39 -3.58 1.75
CA LYS A 135 10.83 -3.21 3.11
C LYS A 135 12.14 -2.44 3.12
N GLY A 136 12.46 -1.83 4.25
CA GLY A 136 13.70 -1.08 4.43
C GLY A 136 13.78 0.11 3.46
N ALA A 137 14.95 0.33 2.86
CA ALA A 137 15.20 1.44 1.96
C ALA A 137 14.55 1.33 0.57
N THR A 138 13.63 0.37 0.36
CA THR A 138 13.04 0.11 -0.98
C THR A 138 12.31 1.34 -1.51
N GLN A 139 11.40 1.94 -0.72
CA GLN A 139 10.66 3.15 -1.14
C GLN A 139 11.57 4.37 -1.29
N GLY A 140 12.65 4.44 -0.50
CA GLY A 140 13.64 5.51 -0.61
C GLY A 140 14.51 5.45 -1.87
N ARG A 141 14.75 4.25 -2.43
CA ARG A 141 15.73 4.04 -3.52
C ARG A 141 15.15 3.57 -4.84
N ARG A 142 13.92 3.06 -4.84
CA ARG A 142 13.32 2.43 -6.02
C ARG A 142 11.98 3.07 -6.36
N LEU A 143 11.71 3.09 -7.66
CA LEU A 143 10.39 3.36 -8.21
C LEU A 143 9.78 2.05 -8.67
N HIS A 144 8.48 1.91 -8.51
CA HIS A 144 7.75 0.74 -8.95
C HIS A 144 6.51 1.13 -9.76
N SER A 145 6.07 0.21 -10.63
CA SER A 145 4.97 0.41 -11.55
C SER A 145 4.28 -0.92 -11.85
N SER A 146 2.98 -0.86 -12.08
CA SER A 146 2.13 -1.96 -12.54
C SER A 146 1.67 -1.75 -13.99
N MET A 147 2.27 -0.79 -14.70
CA MET A 147 1.89 -0.45 -16.07
C MET A 147 2.38 -1.54 -17.02
N THR A 148 1.46 -2.03 -17.83
CA THR A 148 1.77 -2.88 -18.99
C THR A 148 2.61 -2.04 -19.95
N PRO A 149 3.83 -2.47 -20.34
CA PRO A 149 4.61 -1.74 -21.33
C PRO A 149 3.75 -1.57 -22.58
N SER A 150 3.64 -0.33 -23.07
CA SER A 150 3.00 -0.11 -24.37
C SER A 150 3.78 -0.91 -25.39
N ILE A 151 3.15 -1.96 -25.92
CA ILE A 151 3.62 -2.67 -27.11
C ILE A 151 3.55 -1.67 -28.26
N TYR A 152 4.66 -0.99 -28.52
CA TYR A 152 4.96 -0.28 -29.76
C TYR A 152 6.15 -0.97 -30.42
#